data_AF-A0A961HP37-F1
#
_entry.id   AF-A0A961HP37-F1
#
_cell.length_a   1.000
_cell.length_b   1.000
_cell.length_c   1.000
_cell.angle_alpha   90.00
_cell.angle_beta   90.00
_cell.angle_gamma   90.00
#
_symmetry.space_group_name_H-M   'P 1'
#
loop_
_entity.id
_entity.type
_entity.pdbx_description
1 polymer ?
#
loop_
_entity_poly.entity_id
_entity_poly.type
_entity_poly.pdbx_seq_one_letter_code
_entity_poly.pdbx_strand_id
1 'polypeptide(L)'
;MQKIERQLDAGSLGLRAEIYLPDGASIQEDQGNLCIRSELPNGVGLLEMHGGDRMQVFLGLLQGLDGADARGDVADEILAALKADPRASMDRLSDIACQGHQALKCLVLELDSGQQEDPDDYYLARVHAAGMPPLLLIDAGNYRIPTRSGIPLGISPDLEQPSQSLEWDRGGILHLHTEPVSNIDMETLHQGFIEFDPAASNAEGLHIRLYA
;
A
#
# COMPACT_ATOMS: atom_id res chain seq x y z
N MET A 1 0.78 -13.36 -13.43
CA MET A 1 0.80 -12.00 -12.84
C MET A 1 0.24 -11.03 -13.85
N GLN A 2 -0.75 -10.25 -13.44
CA GLN A 2 -1.40 -9.22 -14.25
C GLN A 2 -0.78 -7.84 -13.95
N LYS A 3 -0.54 -7.04 -14.99
CA LYS A 3 -0.14 -5.63 -14.86
C LYS A 3 -1.32 -4.71 -15.16
N ILE A 4 -1.51 -3.70 -14.32
CA ILE A 4 -2.43 -2.57 -14.55
C ILE A 4 -1.62 -1.28 -14.48
N GLU A 5 -1.85 -0.38 -15.43
CA GLU A 5 -1.27 0.96 -15.43
C GLU A 5 -2.36 1.99 -15.17
N ARG A 6 -2.06 3.00 -14.34
CA ARG A 6 -2.99 4.06 -13.96
C ARG A 6 -2.29 5.41 -13.93
N GLN A 7 -3.01 6.44 -14.33
CA GLN A 7 -2.70 7.82 -13.95
C GLN A 7 -3.44 8.11 -12.64
N LEU A 8 -2.72 8.68 -11.67
CA LEU A 8 -3.27 9.20 -10.43
C LEU A 8 -3.00 10.69 -10.36
N ASP A 9 -4.00 11.46 -9.97
CA ASP A 9 -3.88 12.90 -9.81
C ASP A 9 -4.04 13.27 -8.33
N ALA A 10 -3.21 14.22 -7.88
CA ALA A 10 -3.36 14.96 -6.62
C ALA A 10 -3.35 16.46 -6.97
N GLY A 11 -4.51 17.00 -7.31
CA GLY A 11 -4.69 18.38 -7.76
C GLY A 11 -3.88 18.65 -9.02
N SER A 12 -2.84 19.48 -8.92
CA SER A 12 -1.93 19.77 -10.04
C SER A 12 -0.81 18.75 -10.23
N LEU A 13 -0.68 17.77 -9.32
CA LEU A 13 0.37 16.76 -9.37
C LEU A 13 -0.14 15.52 -10.11
N GLY A 14 0.56 15.13 -11.17
CA GLY A 14 0.32 13.84 -11.84
C GLY A 14 1.34 12.79 -11.38
N LEU A 15 0.86 11.57 -11.19
CA LEU A 15 1.64 10.38 -10.93
C LEU A 15 1.15 9.22 -11.80
N ARG A 16 2.05 8.29 -12.10
CA ARG A 16 1.75 7.02 -12.73
C ARG A 16 1.92 5.90 -11.71
N ALA A 17 1.02 4.93 -11.78
CA ALA A 17 1.08 3.71 -11.01
C ALA A 17 1.14 2.50 -11.94
N GLU A 18 2.13 1.64 -11.73
CA GLU A 18 2.15 0.28 -12.24
C GLU A 18 1.81 -0.68 -11.10
N ILE A 19 0.77 -1.49 -11.30
CA ILE A 19 0.22 -2.37 -10.29
C ILE A 19 0.34 -3.80 -10.80
N TYR A 20 1.01 -4.62 -10.00
CA TYR A 20 1.33 -6.00 -10.30
C TYR A 20 0.57 -6.89 -9.34
N LEU A 21 -0.30 -7.72 -9.91
CA LEU A 21 -1.27 -8.51 -9.18
C LEU A 21 -1.08 -10.00 -9.46
N PRO A 22 -1.29 -10.87 -8.45
CA PRO A 22 -1.42 -12.29 -8.70
C PRO A 22 -2.65 -12.57 -9.57
N ASP A 23 -2.66 -13.74 -10.22
CA ASP A 23 -3.76 -14.12 -11.09
C ASP A 23 -5.03 -14.40 -10.25
N GLY A 24 -6.19 -13.93 -10.73
CA GLY A 24 -7.47 -14.12 -10.03
C GLY A 24 -7.83 -13.02 -9.02
N ALA A 25 -7.04 -11.95 -8.92
CA ALA A 25 -7.41 -10.76 -8.16
C ALA A 25 -8.75 -10.18 -8.65
N SER A 26 -9.65 -9.86 -7.72
CA SER A 26 -10.89 -9.15 -7.99
C SER A 26 -10.60 -7.66 -8.10
N ILE A 27 -10.96 -7.08 -9.24
CA ILE A 27 -10.72 -5.68 -9.56
C ILE A 27 -12.07 -4.98 -9.73
N GLN A 28 -12.27 -3.89 -9.02
CA GLN A 28 -13.45 -3.04 -9.11
C GLN A 28 -13.01 -1.59 -9.34
N GLU A 29 -13.74 -0.89 -10.20
CA GLU A 29 -13.53 0.52 -10.47
C GLU A 29 -14.83 1.29 -10.25
N ASP A 30 -14.75 2.39 -9.51
CA ASP A 30 -15.90 3.25 -9.28
C ASP A 30 -15.45 4.71 -9.28
N GLN A 31 -16.00 5.51 -10.20
CA GLN A 31 -15.70 6.95 -10.33
C GLN A 31 -14.20 7.30 -10.39
N GLY A 32 -13.39 6.41 -10.98
CA GLY A 32 -11.94 6.60 -11.10
C GLY A 32 -11.11 6.07 -9.91
N ASN A 33 -11.78 5.61 -8.84
CA ASN A 33 -11.12 4.87 -7.76
C ASN A 33 -10.93 3.42 -8.16
N LEU A 34 -9.79 2.85 -7.77
CA LEU A 34 -9.44 1.46 -8.00
C LEU A 34 -9.46 0.70 -6.68
N CYS A 35 -10.31 -0.31 -6.59
CA CYS A 35 -10.42 -1.22 -5.48
C CYS A 35 -9.99 -2.62 -5.94
N ILE A 36 -9.05 -3.23 -5.25
CA ILE A 36 -8.54 -4.56 -5.54
C ILE A 36 -8.56 -5.40 -4.28
N ARG A 37 -9.06 -6.62 -4.43
CA ARG A 37 -8.97 -7.69 -3.44
C ARG A 37 -8.36 -8.92 -4.06
N SER A 38 -7.40 -9.54 -3.39
CA SER A 38 -6.82 -10.79 -3.83
C SER A 38 -6.67 -11.76 -2.67
N GLU A 39 -7.06 -13.01 -2.88
CA GLU A 39 -6.66 -14.10 -2.00
C GLU A 39 -5.18 -14.38 -2.25
N LEU A 40 -4.37 -14.31 -1.19
CA LEU A 40 -2.93 -14.57 -1.21
C LEU A 40 -2.64 -15.80 -0.33
N PRO A 41 -1.52 -16.50 -0.52
CA PRO A 41 -1.27 -17.71 0.27
C PRO A 41 -1.08 -17.44 1.78
N ASN A 42 -0.77 -16.21 2.18
CA ASN A 42 -0.62 -15.78 3.58
C ASN A 42 -1.76 -14.86 4.08
N GLY A 43 -2.85 -14.66 3.33
CA GLY A 43 -3.97 -13.83 3.76
C GLY A 43 -4.77 -13.22 2.61
N VAL A 44 -5.43 -12.09 2.87
CA VAL A 44 -6.15 -11.32 1.83
C VAL A 44 -5.41 -10.02 1.56
N GLY A 45 -4.91 -9.87 0.34
CA GLY A 45 -4.32 -8.63 -0.16
C GLY A 45 -5.41 -7.63 -0.54
N LEU A 46 -5.24 -6.38 -0.10
CA LEU A 46 -6.17 -5.28 -0.31
C LEU A 46 -5.43 -4.10 -0.92
N LEU A 47 -6.02 -3.44 -1.90
CA LEU A 47 -5.50 -2.20 -2.46
C LEU A 47 -6.67 -1.28 -2.78
N GLU A 48 -6.61 -0.05 -2.28
CA GLU A 48 -7.54 1.02 -2.63
C GLU A 48 -6.71 2.22 -3.10
N MET A 49 -7.07 2.79 -4.25
CA MET A 49 -6.39 3.95 -4.83
C MET A 49 -7.41 5.02 -5.20
N HIS A 50 -7.18 6.22 -4.68
CA HIS A 50 -7.99 7.40 -4.92
C HIS A 50 -7.13 8.50 -5.53
N GLY A 51 -7.64 9.13 -6.59
CA GLY A 51 -7.10 10.37 -7.15
C GLY A 51 -8.12 11.50 -7.10
N GLY A 52 -7.72 12.71 -7.47
CA GLY A 52 -8.55 13.90 -7.47
C GLY A 52 -7.75 15.10 -6.98
N ASP A 53 -8.35 15.97 -6.16
CA ASP A 53 -7.61 17.10 -5.53
C ASP A 53 -6.50 16.62 -4.58
N ARG A 54 -6.66 15.41 -4.05
CA ARG A 54 -5.68 14.70 -3.23
C ARG A 54 -5.64 13.24 -3.66
N MET A 55 -4.47 12.66 -3.56
CA MET A 55 -4.23 11.25 -3.88
C MET A 55 -4.01 10.46 -2.60
N GLN A 56 -4.55 9.25 -2.59
CA GLN A 56 -4.32 8.30 -1.52
C GLN A 56 -4.15 6.90 -2.10
N VAL A 57 -3.15 6.18 -1.59
CA VAL A 57 -2.93 4.76 -1.88
C VAL A 57 -2.91 3.99 -0.57
N PHE A 58 -3.88 3.12 -0.38
CA PHE A 58 -3.91 2.12 0.68
C PHE A 58 -3.45 0.78 0.14
N LEU A 59 -2.46 0.17 0.79
CA LEU A 59 -2.05 -1.21 0.55
C LEU A 59 -2.17 -2.00 1.87
N GLY A 60 -2.86 -3.13 1.83
CA GLY A 60 -3.14 -3.95 3.01
C GLY A 60 -2.91 -5.44 2.78
N LEU A 61 -2.59 -6.14 3.86
CA LEU A 61 -2.59 -7.60 3.96
C LEU A 61 -3.31 -7.97 5.26
N LEU A 62 -4.47 -8.60 5.13
CA LEU A 62 -5.28 -9.10 6.23
C LEU A 62 -4.93 -10.56 6.51
N GLN A 63 -4.65 -10.89 7.76
CA GLN A 63 -4.25 -12.23 8.18
C GLN A 63 -5.07 -12.65 9.41
N GLY A 64 -5.42 -13.93 9.50
CA GLY A 64 -6.06 -14.43 10.71
C GLY A 64 -5.09 -14.49 11.89
N LEU A 65 -5.59 -14.19 13.08
CA LEU A 65 -4.85 -14.34 14.33
C LEU A 65 -4.99 -15.75 14.88
N ASP A 66 -4.02 -16.16 15.70
CA ASP A 66 -4.03 -17.44 16.44
C ASP A 66 -4.22 -18.68 15.54
N GLY A 67 -3.71 -18.61 14.30
CA GLY A 67 -3.81 -19.69 13.33
C GLY A 67 -5.17 -19.81 12.64
N ALA A 68 -6.06 -18.82 12.82
CA ALA A 68 -7.27 -18.70 12.03
C ALA A 68 -6.94 -18.29 10.58
N ASP A 69 -7.85 -18.62 9.67
CA ASP A 69 -7.79 -18.14 8.29
C ASP A 69 -8.17 -16.66 8.19
N ALA A 70 -7.68 -16.01 7.13
CA ALA A 70 -8.07 -14.65 6.84
C ALA A 70 -9.55 -14.58 6.43
N ARG A 71 -10.24 -13.56 6.94
CA ARG A 71 -11.69 -13.42 6.77
C ARG A 71 -12.05 -12.46 5.64
N GLY A 72 -12.62 -13.00 4.57
CA GLY A 72 -13.03 -12.22 3.39
C GLY A 72 -14.11 -11.16 3.68
N ASP A 73 -15.00 -11.42 4.63
CA ASP A 73 -16.02 -10.45 5.07
C ASP A 73 -15.41 -9.25 5.80
N VAL A 74 -14.38 -9.47 6.63
CA VAL A 74 -13.63 -8.39 7.29
C VAL A 74 -12.84 -7.56 6.26
N ALA A 75 -12.27 -8.20 5.24
CA ALA A 75 -11.64 -7.52 4.11
C ALA A 75 -12.63 -6.63 3.36
N ASP A 76 -13.84 -7.12 3.08
CA ASP A 76 -14.90 -6.35 2.42
C ASP A 76 -15.35 -5.16 3.29
N GLU A 77 -15.43 -5.31 4.62
CA GLU A 77 -15.72 -4.21 5.56
C GLU A 77 -14.64 -3.13 5.57
N ILE A 78 -13.35 -3.50 5.54
CA ILE A 78 -12.22 -2.57 5.45
C ILE A 78 -12.31 -1.76 4.15
N LEU A 79 -12.49 -2.43 3.01
CA LEU A 79 -12.63 -1.77 1.71
C LEU A 79 -13.86 -0.86 1.66
N ALA A 80 -14.98 -1.29 2.23
CA ALA A 80 -16.17 -0.45 2.33
C ALA A 80 -15.93 0.81 3.20
N ALA A 81 -15.15 0.70 4.28
CA ALA A 81 -14.78 1.83 5.12
C ALA A 81 -13.93 2.85 4.37
N LEU A 82 -12.90 2.39 3.64
CA LEU A 82 -12.03 3.22 2.80
C LEU A 82 -12.80 3.87 1.64
N LYS A 83 -13.68 3.11 0.98
CA LYS A 83 -14.51 3.65 -0.10
C LYS A 83 -15.45 4.75 0.38
N ALA A 84 -16.05 4.59 1.57
CA ALA A 84 -16.96 5.58 2.14
C ALA A 84 -16.22 6.84 2.63
N ASP A 85 -15.01 6.65 3.17
CA ASP A 85 -14.13 7.73 3.60
C ASP A 85 -12.68 7.30 3.34
N PRO A 86 -12.04 7.81 2.26
CA PRO A 86 -10.65 7.48 1.97
C PRO A 86 -9.74 7.76 3.17
N ARG A 87 -10.06 8.78 3.98
CA ARG A 87 -9.28 9.14 5.17
C ARG A 87 -9.69 8.37 6.42
N ALA A 88 -10.31 7.20 6.26
CA ALA A 88 -10.60 6.32 7.37
C ALA A 88 -9.34 6.19 8.24
N SER A 89 -9.46 6.57 9.51
CA SER A 89 -8.33 6.58 10.41
C SER A 89 -7.81 5.17 10.66
N MET A 90 -6.52 5.07 10.99
CA MET A 90 -5.92 3.80 11.42
C MET A 90 -6.69 3.18 12.59
N ASP A 91 -7.25 3.99 13.50
CA ASP A 91 -8.08 3.52 14.62
C ASP A 91 -9.34 2.81 14.12
N ARG A 92 -10.07 3.41 13.16
CA ARG A 92 -11.27 2.79 12.58
C ARG A 92 -10.94 1.48 11.89
N LEU A 93 -9.83 1.42 11.16
CA LEU A 93 -9.39 0.18 10.50
C LEU A 93 -8.96 -0.87 11.53
N SER A 94 -8.33 -0.46 12.63
CA SER A 94 -7.95 -1.33 13.74
C SER A 94 -9.18 -1.92 14.44
N ASP A 95 -10.21 -1.11 14.69
CA ASP A 95 -11.47 -1.58 15.30
C ASP A 95 -12.13 -2.68 14.47
N ILE A 96 -12.22 -2.50 13.14
CA ILE A 96 -12.77 -3.50 12.23
C ILE A 96 -11.94 -4.79 12.30
N ALA A 97 -10.61 -4.68 12.23
CA ALA A 97 -9.71 -5.83 12.31
C ALA A 97 -9.80 -6.56 13.67
N CYS A 98 -9.85 -5.82 14.78
CA CYS A 98 -10.02 -6.36 16.14
C CYS A 98 -11.34 -7.14 16.27
N GLN A 99 -12.46 -6.57 15.83
CA GLN A 99 -13.76 -7.24 15.86
C GLN A 99 -13.74 -8.53 15.01
N GLY A 100 -13.06 -8.48 13.87
CA GLY A 100 -12.83 -9.61 12.98
C GLY A 100 -11.88 -10.69 13.53
N HIS A 101 -11.14 -10.41 14.60
CA HIS A 101 -10.01 -11.21 15.11
C HIS A 101 -8.96 -11.44 14.01
N GLN A 102 -8.57 -10.35 13.34
CA GLN A 102 -7.62 -10.34 12.23
C GLN A 102 -6.48 -9.35 12.52
N ALA A 103 -5.29 -9.64 12.02
CA ALA A 103 -4.21 -8.68 11.91
C ALA A 103 -4.29 -7.99 10.54
N LEU A 104 -4.31 -6.66 10.53
CA LEU A 104 -4.20 -5.88 9.30
C LEU A 104 -2.83 -5.22 9.25
N LYS A 105 -1.96 -5.76 8.40
CA LYS A 105 -0.75 -5.08 7.96
C LYS A 105 -1.16 -4.07 6.89
N CYS A 106 -0.79 -2.80 7.01
CA CYS A 106 -1.16 -1.80 6.01
C CYS A 106 -0.16 -0.66 5.88
N LEU A 107 -0.22 0.01 4.74
CA LEU A 107 0.45 1.26 4.43
C LEU A 107 -0.55 2.19 3.72
N VAL A 108 -0.64 3.43 4.19
CA VAL A 108 -1.42 4.52 3.57
C VAL A 108 -0.45 5.62 3.16
N LEU A 109 -0.40 5.93 1.86
CA LEU A 109 0.35 7.03 1.29
C LEU A 109 -0.63 8.12 0.87
N GLU A 110 -0.42 9.34 1.32
CA GLU A 110 -1.25 10.50 0.98
C GLU A 110 -0.40 11.60 0.33
N LEU A 111 -0.94 12.22 -0.71
CA LEU A 111 -0.35 13.39 -1.36
C LEU A 111 -1.41 14.46 -1.58
N ASP A 112 -1.05 15.69 -1.23
CA ASP A 112 -1.91 16.86 -1.36
C ASP A 112 -1.13 17.99 -2.03
N SER A 113 -1.60 18.45 -3.19
CA SER A 113 -0.95 19.55 -3.90
C SER A 113 -0.92 20.84 -3.08
N GLY A 114 -1.89 21.04 -2.17
CA GLY A 114 -1.94 22.21 -1.31
C GLY A 114 -0.89 22.22 -0.20
N GLN A 115 -0.18 21.10 0.05
CA GLN A 115 0.87 20.98 1.06
C GLN A 115 2.28 20.97 0.47
N GLN A 116 2.42 21.14 -0.85
CA GLN A 116 3.74 21.18 -1.48
C GLN A 116 4.39 22.55 -1.26
N GLU A 117 5.63 22.55 -0.78
CA GLU A 117 6.43 23.78 -0.61
C GLU A 117 7.19 24.14 -1.88
N ASP A 118 7.87 23.15 -2.47
CA ASP A 118 8.55 23.27 -3.76
C ASP A 118 8.16 22.08 -4.66
N PRO A 119 7.02 22.17 -5.36
CA PRO A 119 6.53 21.06 -6.15
C PRO A 119 7.50 20.71 -7.29
N ASP A 120 8.36 21.61 -7.77
CA ASP A 120 9.23 21.30 -8.90
C ASP A 120 10.41 20.37 -8.52
N ASP A 121 10.80 20.36 -7.23
CA ASP A 121 11.94 19.58 -6.73
C ASP A 121 11.54 18.20 -6.18
N TYR A 122 10.50 18.14 -5.34
CA TYR A 122 10.09 16.91 -4.66
C TYR A 122 8.59 16.87 -4.37
N TYR A 123 8.09 15.68 -4.03
CA TYR A 123 6.78 15.48 -3.45
C TYR A 123 6.88 15.37 -1.93
N LEU A 124 6.08 16.14 -1.21
CA LEU A 124 5.87 15.97 0.23
C LEU A 124 4.63 15.09 0.45
N ALA A 125 4.86 13.84 0.82
CA ALA A 125 3.82 12.86 1.11
C ALA A 125 3.70 12.58 2.61
N ARG A 126 2.54 12.10 3.04
CA ARG A 126 2.31 11.55 4.38
C ARG A 126 2.14 10.04 4.30
N VAL A 127 2.80 9.32 5.19
CA VAL A 127 2.74 7.86 5.26
C VAL A 127 2.26 7.40 6.63
N HIS A 128 1.27 6.52 6.66
CA HIS A 128 0.91 5.71 7.81
C HIS A 128 1.29 4.26 7.51
N ALA A 129 1.95 3.57 8.44
CA ALA A 129 2.37 2.19 8.22
C ALA A 129 2.26 1.37 9.51
N ALA A 130 1.62 0.21 9.43
CA ALA A 130 1.40 -0.71 10.54
C ALA A 130 1.68 -2.15 10.07
N GLY A 131 2.75 -2.77 10.55
CA GLY A 131 3.08 -4.17 10.27
C GLY A 131 3.46 -4.55 8.83
N MET A 132 3.27 -3.67 7.85
CA MET A 132 3.63 -3.89 6.45
C MET A 132 5.15 -3.81 6.23
N PRO A 133 5.75 -4.52 5.26
CA PRO A 133 7.12 -4.26 4.83
C PRO A 133 7.33 -2.76 4.53
N PRO A 134 8.53 -2.23 4.81
CA PRO A 134 8.76 -0.81 4.65
C PRO A 134 8.78 -0.44 3.16
N LEU A 135 8.28 0.76 2.86
CA LEU A 135 8.31 1.30 1.51
C LEU A 135 9.76 1.52 1.05
N LEU A 136 10.00 1.33 -0.25
CA LEU A 136 11.33 1.50 -0.86
C LEU A 136 11.27 2.64 -1.85
N LEU A 137 12.20 3.58 -1.70
CA LEU A 137 12.41 4.66 -2.66
C LEU A 137 13.69 4.36 -3.44
N ILE A 138 13.56 4.18 -4.75
CA ILE A 138 14.71 3.97 -5.65
C ILE A 138 14.87 5.21 -6.52
N ASP A 139 16.04 5.85 -6.45
CA ASP A 139 16.37 7.03 -7.23
C ASP A 139 17.84 6.98 -7.68
N ALA A 140 18.07 7.21 -8.98
CA ALA A 140 19.39 7.18 -9.61
C ALA A 140 20.24 5.94 -9.26
N GLY A 141 19.62 4.77 -9.10
CA GLY A 141 20.28 3.51 -8.74
C GLY A 141 20.62 3.35 -7.25
N ASN A 142 20.24 4.30 -6.41
CA ASN A 142 20.32 4.19 -4.96
C ASN A 142 18.94 3.85 -4.39
N TYR A 143 18.87 3.02 -3.36
CA TYR A 143 17.63 2.78 -2.63
C TYR A 143 17.68 3.35 -1.22
N ARG A 144 16.52 3.77 -0.71
CA ARG A 144 16.32 4.29 0.65
C ARG A 144 15.07 3.63 1.24
N ILE A 145 15.08 3.44 2.56
CA ILE A 145 13.92 2.95 3.33
C ILE A 145 13.46 4.09 4.24
N PRO A 146 12.54 4.96 3.78
CA PRO A 146 12.29 6.24 4.44
C PRO A 146 11.30 6.12 5.62
N THR A 147 10.59 5.00 5.74
CA THR A 147 9.53 4.81 6.73
C THR A 147 9.79 3.60 7.61
N ARG A 148 9.42 3.70 8.88
CA ARG A 148 9.32 2.56 9.78
C ARG A 148 7.89 2.02 9.79
N SER A 149 7.76 0.72 9.97
CA SER A 149 6.47 0.06 10.13
C SER A 149 6.33 -0.46 11.56
N GLY A 150 5.19 -0.15 12.18
CA GLY A 150 4.88 -0.52 13.57
C GLY A 150 4.30 -1.93 13.69
N ILE A 151 3.57 -2.15 14.78
CA ILE A 151 2.78 -3.37 15.01
C ILE A 151 1.57 -3.36 14.06
N PRO A 152 1.15 -4.50 13.47
CA PRO A 152 -0.09 -4.56 12.68
C PRO A 152 -1.30 -4.03 13.44
N LEU A 153 -2.29 -3.49 12.72
CA LEU A 153 -3.59 -3.16 13.28
C LEU A 153 -4.36 -4.43 13.67
N GLY A 154 -5.36 -4.30 14.54
CA GLY A 154 -6.16 -5.44 15.00
C GLY A 154 -5.53 -6.24 16.16
N ILE A 155 -4.26 -5.99 16.50
CA ILE A 155 -3.56 -6.60 17.63
C ILE A 155 -3.99 -5.98 18.97
N SER A 156 -4.14 -4.66 19.00
CA SER A 156 -4.64 -3.91 20.15
C SER A 156 -5.33 -2.64 19.64
N PRO A 157 -6.50 -2.26 20.20
CA PRO A 157 -7.20 -1.04 19.80
C PRO A 157 -6.45 0.23 20.20
N ASP A 158 -5.59 0.16 21.24
CA ASP A 158 -4.91 1.33 21.80
C ASP A 158 -3.52 1.61 21.16
N LEU A 159 -3.17 0.90 20.08
CA LEU A 159 -1.88 1.08 19.42
C LEU A 159 -1.90 2.31 18.52
N GLU A 160 -1.31 3.41 18.99
CA GLU A 160 -1.09 4.59 18.18
C GLU A 160 -0.15 4.30 16.99
N GLN A 161 -0.57 4.73 15.79
CA GLN A 161 0.22 4.62 14.56
C GLN A 161 0.53 6.02 14.02
N PRO A 162 1.67 6.62 14.42
CA PRO A 162 2.00 7.97 14.00
C PRO A 162 2.27 8.03 12.49
N SER A 163 1.81 9.12 11.87
CA SER A 163 2.19 9.43 10.50
C SER A 163 3.65 9.85 10.41
N GLN A 164 4.29 9.55 9.28
CA GLN A 164 5.63 10.03 8.92
C GLN A 164 5.52 10.92 7.67
N SER A 165 6.29 12.01 7.63
CA SER A 165 6.46 12.79 6.40
C SER A 165 7.52 12.13 5.52
N LEU A 166 7.28 12.10 4.22
CA LEU A 166 8.17 11.55 3.20
C LEU A 166 8.45 12.62 2.15
N GLU A 167 9.73 12.96 1.98
CA GLU A 167 10.21 13.69 0.81
C GLU A 167 10.55 12.68 -0.28
N TRP A 168 9.92 12.84 -1.44
CA TRP A 168 10.06 11.95 -2.58
C TRP A 168 10.52 12.75 -3.81
N ASP A 169 11.79 12.57 -4.16
CA ASP A 169 12.43 13.18 -5.33
C ASP A 169 11.66 12.86 -6.62
N ARG A 170 11.45 13.84 -7.51
CA ARG A 170 10.63 13.71 -8.75
C ARG A 170 11.09 12.59 -9.70
N GLY A 171 12.37 12.25 -9.68
CA GLY A 171 12.95 11.15 -10.47
C GLY A 171 12.88 9.77 -9.80
N GLY A 172 12.48 9.73 -8.53
CA GLY A 172 12.44 8.51 -7.74
C GLY A 172 11.19 7.67 -8.02
N ILE A 173 11.32 6.36 -7.83
CA ILE A 173 10.23 5.40 -7.91
C ILE A 173 9.95 4.86 -6.51
N LEU A 174 8.70 4.99 -6.06
CA LEU A 174 8.23 4.37 -4.82
C LEU A 174 7.70 2.96 -5.10
N HIS A 175 8.25 2.00 -4.38
CA HIS A 175 7.81 0.61 -4.41
C HIS A 175 7.08 0.28 -3.11
N LEU A 176 5.84 -0.21 -3.25
CA LEU A 176 5.00 -0.68 -2.15
C LEU A 176 4.61 -2.13 -2.42
N HIS A 177 4.76 -3.01 -1.45
CA HIS A 177 4.40 -4.41 -1.64
C HIS A 177 3.84 -5.05 -0.38
N THR A 178 2.96 -6.04 -0.55
CA THR A 178 2.57 -6.91 0.55
C THR A 178 3.72 -7.85 0.91
N GLU A 179 3.69 -8.39 2.13
CA GLU A 179 4.68 -9.38 2.57
C GLU A 179 4.60 -10.64 1.69
N PRO A 180 5.73 -11.10 1.10
CA PRO A 180 5.76 -12.35 0.35
C PRO A 180 5.63 -13.55 1.29
N VAL A 181 5.14 -14.68 0.74
CA VAL A 181 4.95 -15.92 1.52
C VAL A 181 6.28 -16.65 1.69
N SER A 182 7.10 -16.60 0.64
CA SER A 182 8.43 -17.16 0.63
C SER A 182 9.40 -16.35 1.52
N ASN A 183 10.23 -17.07 2.29
CA ASN A 183 11.35 -16.50 3.06
C ASN A 183 12.42 -15.99 2.09
N ILE A 184 12.14 -14.89 1.43
CA ILE A 184 13.08 -14.16 0.59
C ILE A 184 13.74 -13.14 1.49
N ASP A 185 15.08 -13.15 1.53
CA ASP A 185 15.79 -12.10 2.23
C ASP A 185 15.51 -10.74 1.58
N MET A 186 15.47 -9.69 2.40
CA MET A 186 15.11 -8.35 1.94
C MET A 186 16.07 -7.83 0.86
N GLU A 187 17.34 -8.27 0.87
CA GLU A 187 18.33 -7.88 -0.14
C GLU A 187 17.96 -8.41 -1.53
N THR A 188 17.59 -9.69 -1.63
CA THR A 188 17.11 -10.34 -2.86
C THR A 188 15.80 -9.70 -3.33
N LEU A 189 14.89 -9.38 -2.41
CA LEU A 189 13.66 -8.69 -2.74
C LEU A 189 13.94 -7.29 -3.32
N HIS A 190 14.83 -6.52 -2.68
CA HIS A 190 15.23 -5.19 -3.15
C HIS A 190 15.95 -5.25 -4.49
N GLN A 191 16.87 -6.19 -4.67
CA GLN A 191 17.58 -6.37 -5.94
C GLN A 191 16.59 -6.73 -7.05
N GLY A 192 15.61 -7.59 -6.76
CA GLY A 192 14.50 -7.89 -7.67
C GLY A 192 13.66 -6.66 -8.02
N PHE A 193 13.47 -5.72 -7.10
CA PHE A 193 12.79 -4.44 -7.38
C PHE A 193 13.65 -3.45 -8.18
N ILE A 194 14.97 -3.47 -8.01
CA ILE A 194 15.91 -2.61 -8.75
C ILE A 194 16.03 -3.10 -10.20
N GLU A 195 16.24 -4.41 -10.40
CA GLU A 195 16.36 -5.02 -11.72
C GLU A 195 15.00 -5.11 -12.43
N PHE A 196 13.94 -5.17 -11.62
CA PHE A 196 12.54 -5.27 -12.00
C PHE A 196 12.28 -6.17 -13.21
N ASP A 197 12.39 -7.47 -13.00
CA ASP A 197 11.84 -8.48 -13.91
C ASP A 197 10.48 -8.95 -13.39
N PRO A 198 9.34 -8.51 -13.97
CA PRO A 198 8.01 -8.94 -13.57
C PRO A 198 7.82 -10.46 -13.61
N ALA A 199 8.52 -11.15 -14.50
CA ALA A 199 8.44 -12.60 -14.65
C ALA A 199 9.24 -13.35 -13.56
N ALA A 200 10.22 -12.70 -12.93
CA ALA A 200 10.98 -13.22 -11.79
C ALA A 200 10.49 -12.66 -10.44
N SER A 201 9.72 -11.57 -10.45
CA SER A 201 9.19 -10.94 -9.23
C SER A 201 8.09 -11.80 -8.59
N ASN A 202 8.05 -11.79 -7.26
CA ASN A 202 7.15 -12.60 -6.43
C ASN A 202 5.68 -12.52 -6.88
N ALA A 203 5.21 -13.54 -7.59
CA ALA A 203 3.81 -13.72 -7.96
C ALA A 203 2.86 -13.97 -6.77
N GLU A 204 3.37 -13.89 -5.54
CA GLU A 204 2.67 -14.25 -4.31
C GLU A 204 2.04 -13.04 -3.59
N GLY A 205 2.27 -11.81 -4.06
CA GLY A 205 1.81 -10.60 -3.40
C GLY A 205 1.39 -9.49 -4.36
N LEU A 206 0.84 -8.41 -3.79
CA LEU A 206 0.57 -7.17 -4.51
C LEU A 206 1.84 -6.33 -4.52
N HIS A 207 2.19 -5.79 -5.69
CA HIS A 207 3.30 -4.84 -5.81
C HIS A 207 2.88 -3.63 -6.64
N ILE A 208 3.24 -2.44 -6.17
CA ILE A 208 2.91 -1.16 -6.77
C ILE A 208 4.20 -0.39 -6.97
N ARG A 209 4.36 0.21 -8.16
CA ARG A 209 5.39 1.20 -8.47
C ARG A 209 4.69 2.52 -8.75
N LEU A 210 5.02 3.56 -7.97
CA LEU A 210 4.55 4.93 -8.18
C LEU A 210 5.71 5.80 -8.66
N TYR A 211 5.48 6.65 -9.66
CA TYR A 211 6.48 7.57 -10.23
C TYR A 211 5.81 8.73 -10.98
N ALA A 212 6.55 9.81 -11.22
CA ALA A 212 6.10 10.97 -11.99
C ALA A 212 6.13 10.73 -13.51
#